data_AF-A0A935H7C8-F1
#
_entry.id   AF-A0A935H7C8-F1
#
_cell.length_a   1.000
_cell.length_b   1.000
_cell.length_c   1.000
_cell.angle_alpha   90.00
_cell.angle_beta   90.00
_cell.angle_gamma   90.00
#
_symmetry.space_group_name_H-M   'P 1'
#
loop_
_entity.id
_entity.type
_entity.pdbx_description
1 polymer ?
#
loop_
_entity_poly.entity_id
_entity_poly.type
_entity_poly.pdbx_seq_one_letter_code
_entity_poly.pdbx_strand_id
1 'polypeptide(L)'
;MALTNLQKQQLSAATVTMFGAPSGGYSSFLESALESAGGNLATVMANLANLDAFKSQYAGSHDAIATKMAAVYGFSSVSGGVGQTVKDFITGQLDGGVSISGLFGVINDYLIGTSNPIFADAKALLLNKINVANFYTYDMQGGSLDIPTLQQVITSVGVSASTVVSANVQIATTLNNTAVFNPTVATLTAGNDTYVGTNGNDNADGSSGTDAMDGSDGNDRLVGGVGNDTLLGGKGLDLLIGGSGDDRLEAGSYGNYTGGWNGSTYVYTGTFDAHSEVLQGGDGADTLYGGYGSDILDGGGGADNIYGDYSANYASYATADQKLAMFNDTILGGDGADTIYGGEGVDWIDAGPGADIATLGSGGGFLDGGEGNDRLNTSNGDDRIFGGAGDDTIGSYGYGSNGGSDTIDCGDGNDSVTLYKYSTTGGDDSVVGGNGNDTISFDKTLGSLTLDGGAGDDTISVSGGSSNATISAGDGVDVIRLGKGTYTIDLTESASSKDTLDVNSVSQNDPTSISKAIGFNVAVDAIDVGRFDLWNTSYGYAYAGANESYSTLYSVYTQKIASP
;
A
#
# COMPACT_ATOMS: atom_id res chain seq x y z
N MET A 1 17.13 16.36 -10.99
CA MET A 1 17.34 15.36 -9.93
C MET A 1 17.38 14.01 -10.61
N ALA A 2 18.37 13.18 -10.30
CA ALA A 2 18.41 11.82 -10.84
C ALA A 2 17.27 11.01 -10.20
N LEU A 3 16.51 10.28 -11.02
CA LEU A 3 15.50 9.33 -10.53
C LEU A 3 16.19 8.23 -9.72
N THR A 4 15.53 7.76 -8.66
CA THR A 4 15.97 6.58 -7.89
C THR A 4 15.88 5.33 -8.77
N ASN A 5 16.55 4.24 -8.40
CA ASN A 5 16.50 3.00 -9.18
C ASN A 5 15.10 2.36 -9.17
N LEU A 6 14.36 2.51 -8.05
CA LEU A 6 12.95 2.14 -7.95
C LEU A 6 12.07 2.92 -8.95
N GLN A 7 12.27 4.24 -9.04
CA GLN A 7 11.58 5.08 -10.03
C GLN A 7 11.98 4.77 -11.48
N LYS A 8 13.09 4.08 -11.72
CA LYS A 8 13.47 3.58 -13.05
C LYS A 8 12.86 2.21 -13.34
N GLN A 9 12.78 1.32 -12.35
CA GLN A 9 12.19 -0.02 -12.47
C GLN A 9 10.67 0.02 -12.60
N GLN A 10 9.98 0.69 -11.66
CA GLN A 10 8.51 0.89 -11.68
C GLN A 10 8.05 1.49 -13.01
N LEU A 11 8.91 2.30 -13.61
CA LEU A 11 8.56 3.12 -14.74
C LEU A 11 9.02 2.55 -16.09
N SER A 12 10.05 1.71 -16.09
CA SER A 12 10.35 0.79 -17.20
C SER A 12 9.21 -0.22 -17.38
N ALA A 13 8.75 -0.84 -16.29
CA ALA A 13 7.65 -1.81 -16.32
C ALA A 13 6.30 -1.17 -16.68
N ALA A 14 5.99 0.00 -16.14
CA ALA A 14 4.80 0.78 -16.52
C ALA A 14 4.84 1.20 -18.00
N THR A 15 6.02 1.56 -18.53
CA THR A 15 6.20 1.91 -19.95
C THR A 15 6.13 0.69 -20.87
N VAL A 16 6.53 -0.50 -20.43
CA VAL A 16 6.36 -1.73 -21.23
C VAL A 16 4.90 -2.20 -21.23
N THR A 17 4.24 -2.09 -20.08
CA THR A 17 2.80 -2.37 -19.88
C THR A 17 1.91 -1.47 -20.75
N MET A 18 2.28 -0.18 -20.87
CA MET A 18 1.44 0.82 -21.54
C MET A 18 1.73 1.04 -23.04
N PHE A 19 2.92 0.68 -23.55
CA PHE A 19 3.40 1.19 -24.85
C PHE A 19 3.53 0.13 -25.95
N GLY A 20 3.15 -1.13 -25.69
CA GLY A 20 3.27 -2.28 -26.59
C GLY A 20 3.71 -2.00 -28.04
N ALA A 21 5.02 -1.97 -28.29
CA ALA A 21 5.61 -1.79 -29.63
C ALA A 21 6.96 -2.56 -29.77
N PRO A 22 7.38 -2.93 -31.00
CA PRO A 22 7.85 -4.29 -31.30
C PRO A 22 9.38 -4.52 -31.24
N SER A 23 9.73 -5.78 -31.00
CA SER A 23 10.99 -6.52 -31.26
C SER A 23 12.27 -5.71 -31.55
N GLY A 24 13.23 -5.77 -30.61
CA GLY A 24 14.65 -5.56 -30.91
C GLY A 24 15.41 -4.69 -29.91
N GLY A 25 15.83 -5.28 -28.78
CA GLY A 25 16.92 -4.82 -27.92
C GLY A 25 16.85 -3.36 -27.43
N TYR A 26 16.09 -3.11 -26.36
CA TYR A 26 15.82 -1.75 -25.86
C TYR A 26 16.29 -1.44 -24.42
N SER A 27 16.91 -2.37 -23.68
CA SER A 27 17.52 -2.03 -22.38
C SER A 27 18.56 -0.91 -22.53
N SER A 28 19.41 -1.01 -23.54
CA SER A 28 20.40 0.02 -23.90
C SER A 28 19.80 1.31 -24.48
N PHE A 29 18.59 1.28 -25.04
CA PHE A 29 17.91 2.46 -25.58
C PHE A 29 17.23 3.27 -24.49
N LEU A 30 16.52 2.63 -23.55
CA LEU A 30 15.88 3.31 -22.43
C LEU A 30 16.94 3.88 -21.47
N GLU A 31 18.00 3.12 -21.18
CA GLU A 31 19.15 3.60 -20.40
C GLU A 31 19.85 4.78 -21.10
N SER A 32 20.10 4.70 -22.41
CA SER A 32 20.71 5.80 -23.17
C SER A 32 19.78 7.03 -23.31
N ALA A 33 18.46 6.82 -23.41
CA ALA A 33 17.46 7.88 -23.43
C ALA A 33 17.35 8.58 -22.07
N LEU A 34 17.41 7.82 -20.97
CA LEU A 34 17.44 8.34 -19.60
C LEU A 34 18.74 9.11 -19.31
N GLU A 35 19.89 8.59 -19.73
CA GLU A 35 21.19 9.29 -19.61
C GLU A 35 21.22 10.59 -20.42
N SER A 36 20.77 10.55 -21.69
CA SER A 36 20.74 11.72 -22.57
C SER A 36 19.70 12.77 -22.15
N ALA A 37 18.63 12.38 -21.44
CA ALA A 37 17.65 13.26 -20.84
C ALA A 37 18.06 13.79 -19.44
N GLY A 38 19.24 13.41 -18.93
CA GLY A 38 19.69 13.82 -17.59
C GLY A 38 18.81 13.28 -16.45
N GLY A 39 18.18 12.11 -16.65
CA GLY A 39 17.23 11.51 -15.72
C GLY A 39 15.87 12.21 -15.68
N ASN A 40 15.55 13.12 -16.61
CA ASN A 40 14.23 13.73 -16.69
C ASN A 40 13.25 12.79 -17.39
N LEU A 41 12.33 12.24 -16.61
CA LEU A 41 11.36 11.29 -17.10
C LEU A 41 10.39 11.88 -18.14
N ALA A 42 9.86 13.08 -17.91
CA ALA A 42 8.96 13.74 -18.84
C ALA A 42 9.61 13.89 -20.22
N THR A 43 10.93 14.12 -20.25
CA THR A 43 11.73 14.18 -21.48
C THR A 43 11.87 12.80 -22.15
N VAL A 44 12.08 11.72 -21.40
CA VAL A 44 12.17 10.35 -21.95
C VAL A 44 10.82 9.91 -22.52
N MET A 45 9.73 10.16 -21.78
CA MET A 45 8.36 9.88 -22.22
C MET A 45 7.98 10.73 -23.44
N ALA A 46 8.41 11.99 -23.50
CA ALA A 46 8.25 12.83 -24.69
C ALA A 46 9.06 12.32 -25.90
N ASN A 47 10.23 11.73 -25.69
CA ASN A 47 11.04 11.15 -26.76
C ASN A 47 10.46 9.83 -27.28
N LEU A 48 10.01 8.94 -26.39
CA LEU A 48 9.31 7.69 -26.72
C LEU A 48 8.01 7.95 -27.47
N ALA A 49 7.22 8.91 -26.99
CA ALA A 49 5.97 9.30 -27.63
C ALA A 49 6.16 9.98 -29.00
N ASN A 50 7.39 10.37 -29.33
CA ASN A 50 7.74 10.93 -30.63
C ASN A 50 8.18 9.89 -31.66
N LEU A 51 8.34 8.62 -31.27
CA LEU A 51 8.68 7.53 -32.18
C LEU A 51 7.54 7.26 -33.17
N ASP A 52 7.88 7.00 -34.43
CA ASP A 52 6.89 6.77 -35.49
C ASP A 52 6.02 5.54 -35.23
N ALA A 53 6.58 4.50 -34.59
CA ALA A 53 5.84 3.30 -34.16
C ALA A 53 4.76 3.63 -33.11
N PHE A 54 5.08 4.52 -32.17
CA PHE A 54 4.15 4.95 -31.12
C PHE A 54 3.04 5.87 -31.69
N LYS A 55 3.43 6.84 -32.54
CA LYS A 55 2.48 7.70 -33.25
C LYS A 55 1.50 6.91 -34.11
N SER A 56 1.94 5.79 -34.68
CA SER A 56 1.10 4.88 -35.45
C SER A 56 0.05 4.15 -34.59
N GLN A 57 0.37 3.81 -33.34
CA GLN A 57 -0.51 3.07 -32.43
C GLN A 57 -1.64 3.96 -31.88
N TYR A 58 -1.30 5.20 -31.51
CA TYR A 58 -2.21 6.21 -30.99
C TYR A 58 -2.61 7.26 -32.04
N ALA A 59 -2.83 6.81 -33.28
CA ALA A 59 -3.44 7.61 -34.33
C ALA A 59 -4.98 7.52 -34.28
N GLY A 60 -5.67 8.63 -34.58
CA GLY A 60 -7.13 8.70 -34.66
C GLY A 60 -7.69 10.01 -34.11
N SER A 61 -9.02 10.04 -33.93
CA SER A 61 -9.68 11.10 -33.14
C SER A 61 -9.24 11.02 -31.67
N HIS A 62 -9.40 12.10 -30.92
CA HIS A 62 -9.14 12.10 -29.47
C HIS A 62 -9.93 10.98 -28.76
N ASP A 63 -11.18 10.75 -29.15
CA ASP A 63 -11.98 9.63 -28.65
C ASP A 63 -11.38 8.24 -28.95
N ALA A 64 -10.83 8.04 -30.15
CA ALA A 64 -10.18 6.79 -30.53
C ALA A 64 -8.86 6.59 -29.78
N ILE A 65 -8.11 7.67 -29.56
CA ILE A 65 -6.88 7.66 -28.75
C ILE A 65 -7.23 7.35 -27.30
N ALA A 66 -8.22 8.04 -26.73
CA ALA A 66 -8.67 7.84 -25.35
C ALA A 66 -9.23 6.44 -25.12
N THR A 67 -9.96 5.88 -26.09
CA THR A 67 -10.43 4.49 -26.05
C THR A 67 -9.26 3.49 -26.00
N LYS A 68 -8.25 3.69 -26.85
CA LYS A 68 -7.05 2.83 -26.87
C LYS A 68 -6.26 2.97 -25.56
N MET A 69 -6.13 4.18 -25.03
CA MET A 69 -5.42 4.42 -23.78
C MET A 69 -6.18 3.87 -22.58
N ALA A 70 -7.50 4.03 -22.49
CA ALA A 70 -8.29 3.41 -21.43
C ALA A 70 -8.19 1.88 -21.47
N ALA A 71 -8.21 1.26 -22.66
CA ALA A 71 -8.00 -0.18 -22.79
C ALA A 71 -6.60 -0.63 -22.32
N VAL A 72 -5.58 0.21 -22.49
CA VAL A 72 -4.21 -0.04 -22.03
C VAL A 72 -4.10 -0.05 -20.50
N TYR A 73 -4.91 0.74 -19.80
CA TYR A 73 -5.07 0.66 -18.35
C TYR A 73 -5.95 -0.53 -17.88
N GLY A 74 -6.30 -1.47 -18.79
CA GLY A 74 -6.96 -2.73 -18.44
C GLY A 74 -8.49 -2.68 -18.42
N PHE A 75 -9.11 -1.59 -18.84
CA PHE A 75 -10.57 -1.51 -18.92
C PHE A 75 -11.10 -2.26 -20.16
N SER A 76 -11.66 -3.45 -19.94
CA SER A 76 -12.26 -4.30 -20.98
C SER A 76 -13.50 -3.71 -21.64
N SER A 77 -14.18 -2.78 -20.96
CA SER A 77 -15.22 -1.92 -21.51
C SER A 77 -14.90 -0.45 -21.25
N VAL A 78 -14.89 0.35 -22.31
CA VAL A 78 -14.81 1.82 -22.25
C VAL A 78 -16.19 2.48 -22.43
N SER A 79 -17.27 1.69 -22.39
CA SER A 79 -18.64 2.17 -22.48
C SER A 79 -19.37 1.92 -21.16
N GLY A 80 -19.65 2.98 -20.42
CA GLY A 80 -20.18 2.95 -19.05
C GLY A 80 -19.12 2.62 -17.98
N GLY A 81 -19.44 2.93 -16.72
CA GLY A 81 -18.59 2.64 -15.55
C GLY A 81 -17.25 3.40 -15.53
N VAL A 82 -16.31 2.91 -14.72
CA VAL A 82 -14.98 3.52 -14.50
C VAL A 82 -14.18 3.64 -15.80
N GLY A 83 -14.26 2.66 -16.70
CA GLY A 83 -13.58 2.70 -18.00
C GLY A 83 -14.04 3.84 -18.91
N GLN A 84 -15.32 4.23 -18.84
CA GLN A 84 -15.83 5.43 -19.52
C GLN A 84 -15.37 6.71 -18.82
N THR A 85 -15.36 6.75 -17.48
CA THR A 85 -14.86 7.91 -16.73
C THR A 85 -13.39 8.19 -17.02
N VAL A 86 -12.55 7.15 -17.06
CA VAL A 86 -11.14 7.24 -17.45
C VAL A 86 -11.02 7.72 -18.90
N LYS A 87 -11.79 7.13 -19.82
CA LYS A 87 -11.82 7.57 -21.22
C LYS A 87 -12.23 9.05 -21.37
N ASP A 88 -13.22 9.50 -20.60
CA ASP A 88 -13.73 10.88 -20.63
C ASP A 88 -12.68 11.86 -20.08
N PHE A 89 -12.01 11.49 -18.98
CA PHE A 89 -10.88 12.24 -18.44
C PHE A 89 -9.77 12.41 -19.49
N ILE A 90 -9.35 11.30 -20.12
CA ILE A 90 -8.30 11.28 -21.14
C ILE A 90 -8.69 12.14 -22.35
N THR A 91 -9.95 12.05 -22.77
CA THR A 91 -10.50 12.87 -23.87
C THR A 91 -10.47 14.36 -23.51
N GLY A 92 -10.85 14.72 -22.29
CA GLY A 92 -10.81 16.10 -21.79
C GLY A 92 -9.40 16.69 -21.74
N GLN A 93 -8.39 15.90 -21.39
CA GLN A 93 -6.99 16.34 -21.43
C GLN A 93 -6.50 16.57 -22.86
N LEU A 94 -6.84 15.68 -23.81
CA LEU A 94 -6.51 15.85 -25.23
C LEU A 94 -7.19 17.08 -25.84
N ASP A 95 -8.47 17.30 -25.53
CA ASP A 95 -9.23 18.47 -25.97
C ASP A 95 -8.69 19.78 -25.34
N GLY A 96 -8.14 19.69 -24.12
CA GLY A 96 -7.41 20.76 -23.44
C GLY A 96 -6.03 21.08 -24.03
N GLY A 97 -5.59 20.34 -25.06
CA GLY A 97 -4.33 20.58 -25.76
C GLY A 97 -3.12 19.89 -25.14
N VAL A 98 -3.33 18.95 -24.20
CA VAL A 98 -2.25 18.10 -23.68
C VAL A 98 -1.80 17.17 -24.82
N SER A 99 -0.49 17.13 -25.09
CA SER A 99 0.04 16.22 -26.10
C SER A 99 -0.15 14.77 -25.66
N ILE A 100 -0.24 13.83 -26.60
CA ILE A 100 -0.29 12.39 -26.31
C ILE A 100 0.82 11.99 -25.33
N SER A 101 2.01 12.60 -25.45
CA SER A 101 3.14 12.39 -24.53
C SER A 101 2.92 12.95 -23.12
N GLY A 102 2.34 14.14 -23.00
CA GLY A 102 2.02 14.77 -21.72
C GLY A 102 0.88 14.05 -21.01
N LEU A 103 0.02 13.38 -21.79
CA LEU A 103 -1.11 12.61 -21.28
C LEU A 103 -0.67 11.46 -20.38
N PHE A 104 0.41 10.73 -20.71
CA PHE A 104 0.89 9.64 -19.86
C PHE A 104 1.46 10.14 -18.52
N GLY A 105 2.12 11.30 -18.53
CA GLY A 105 2.53 11.96 -17.27
C GLY A 105 1.32 12.38 -16.46
N VAL A 106 0.35 13.06 -17.08
CA VAL A 106 -0.88 13.51 -16.42
C VAL A 106 -1.71 12.35 -15.88
N ILE A 107 -1.87 11.26 -16.64
CA ILE A 107 -2.66 10.10 -16.21
C ILE A 107 -1.94 9.31 -15.13
N ASN A 108 -0.63 9.10 -15.23
CA ASN A 108 0.11 8.38 -14.18
C ASN A 108 0.19 9.21 -12.89
N ASP A 109 0.52 10.50 -12.98
CA ASP A 109 0.55 11.40 -11.82
C ASP A 109 -0.85 11.51 -11.18
N TYR A 110 -1.91 11.54 -12.01
CA TYR A 110 -3.29 11.56 -11.54
C TYR A 110 -3.71 10.22 -10.91
N LEU A 111 -3.49 9.08 -11.57
CA LEU A 111 -3.88 7.77 -11.04
C LEU A 111 -3.08 7.38 -9.80
N ILE A 112 -1.80 7.75 -9.72
CA ILE A 112 -0.95 7.46 -8.56
C ILE A 112 -1.30 8.41 -7.40
N GLY A 113 -1.57 9.68 -7.67
CA GLY A 113 -1.81 10.71 -6.65
C GLY A 113 -3.27 11.00 -6.30
N THR A 114 -4.26 10.41 -6.98
CA THR A 114 -5.67 10.71 -6.74
C THR A 114 -6.21 9.95 -5.52
N SER A 115 -6.93 10.67 -4.66
CA SER A 115 -7.79 10.13 -3.60
C SER A 115 -9.23 9.93 -4.07
N ASN A 116 -9.53 10.15 -5.35
CA ASN A 116 -10.88 10.01 -5.87
C ASN A 116 -11.32 8.52 -5.87
N PRO A 117 -12.37 8.15 -5.12
CA PRO A 117 -12.80 6.76 -4.99
C PRO A 117 -13.22 6.13 -6.32
N ILE A 118 -13.66 6.95 -7.30
CA ILE A 118 -14.02 6.48 -8.65
C ILE A 118 -12.82 5.87 -9.40
N PHE A 119 -11.59 6.22 -9.01
CA PHE A 119 -10.35 5.76 -9.67
C PHE A 119 -9.47 4.86 -8.79
N ALA A 120 -9.94 4.48 -7.59
CA ALA A 120 -9.21 3.59 -6.69
C ALA A 120 -8.90 2.24 -7.38
N ASP A 121 -9.91 1.61 -7.99
CA ASP A 121 -9.77 0.36 -8.75
C ASP A 121 -8.82 0.50 -9.94
N ALA A 122 -8.83 1.66 -10.60
CA ALA A 122 -7.95 1.96 -11.74
C ALA A 122 -6.48 1.99 -11.32
N LYS A 123 -6.21 2.57 -10.14
CA LYS A 123 -4.89 2.63 -9.52
C LYS A 123 -4.43 1.23 -9.10
N ALA A 124 -5.29 0.49 -8.39
CA ALA A 124 -4.98 -0.88 -7.94
C ALA A 124 -4.64 -1.80 -9.13
N LEU A 125 -5.46 -1.79 -10.18
CA LEU A 125 -5.22 -2.56 -11.40
C LEU A 125 -3.88 -2.21 -12.09
N LEU A 126 -3.53 -0.92 -12.12
CA LEU A 126 -2.26 -0.48 -12.72
C LEU A 126 -1.06 -0.98 -11.91
N LEU A 127 -1.11 -0.88 -10.59
CA LEU A 127 -0.05 -1.36 -9.69
C LEU A 127 0.12 -2.88 -9.81
N ASN A 128 -0.98 -3.63 -9.80
CA ASN A 128 -1.01 -5.08 -10.00
C ASN A 128 -0.33 -5.51 -11.30
N LYS A 129 -0.61 -4.81 -12.41
CA LYS A 129 0.03 -5.08 -13.71
C LYS A 129 1.52 -4.76 -13.70
N ILE A 130 1.94 -3.73 -12.96
CA ILE A 130 3.35 -3.38 -12.79
C ILE A 130 4.08 -4.49 -12.02
N ASN A 131 3.49 -5.02 -10.95
CA ASN A 131 4.07 -6.10 -10.15
C ASN A 131 4.31 -7.36 -11.01
N VAL A 132 3.28 -7.80 -11.75
CA VAL A 132 3.41 -8.91 -12.70
C VAL A 132 4.48 -8.66 -13.77
N ALA A 133 4.59 -7.43 -14.25
CA ALA A 133 5.58 -7.07 -15.26
C ALA A 133 7.01 -7.06 -14.73
N ASN A 134 7.21 -6.61 -13.49
CA ASN A 134 8.51 -6.66 -12.81
C ASN A 134 8.97 -8.11 -12.62
N PHE A 135 8.10 -8.95 -12.04
CA PHE A 135 8.34 -10.38 -11.83
C PHE A 135 8.80 -11.08 -13.12
N TYR A 136 8.05 -10.87 -14.21
CA TYR A 136 8.42 -11.48 -15.49
C TYR A 136 9.77 -10.97 -16.04
N THR A 137 10.01 -9.66 -15.97
CA THR A 137 11.13 -9.03 -16.67
C THR A 137 12.45 -9.24 -15.93
N TYR A 138 12.46 -9.00 -14.62
CA TYR A 138 13.69 -8.99 -13.84
C TYR A 138 14.02 -10.39 -13.33
N ASP A 139 13.04 -11.09 -12.77
CA ASP A 139 13.31 -12.32 -12.02
C ASP A 139 13.27 -13.53 -12.95
N MET A 140 12.31 -13.58 -13.87
CA MET A 140 12.19 -14.70 -14.80
C MET A 140 13.04 -14.58 -16.07
N GLN A 141 13.27 -13.36 -16.55
CA GLN A 141 13.99 -13.13 -17.82
C GLN A 141 15.38 -12.51 -17.62
N GLY A 142 15.81 -12.22 -16.38
CA GLY A 142 17.12 -11.63 -16.10
C GLY A 142 17.32 -10.28 -16.82
N GLY A 143 16.25 -9.50 -16.99
CA GLY A 143 16.23 -8.24 -17.73
C GLY A 143 15.96 -8.35 -19.24
N SER A 144 15.72 -9.55 -19.77
CA SER A 144 15.25 -9.77 -21.15
C SER A 144 13.73 -9.57 -21.27
N LEU A 145 13.23 -9.18 -22.44
CA LEU A 145 11.81 -8.83 -22.65
C LEU A 145 11.20 -9.62 -23.83
N ASP A 146 10.28 -10.54 -23.52
CA ASP A 146 9.36 -11.16 -24.49
C ASP A 146 7.97 -10.53 -24.38
N ILE A 147 7.78 -9.46 -25.17
CA ILE A 147 6.61 -8.58 -25.14
C ILE A 147 5.28 -9.31 -25.38
N PRO A 148 5.16 -10.24 -26.36
CA PRO A 148 3.94 -11.04 -26.54
C PRO A 148 3.50 -11.82 -25.29
N THR A 149 4.43 -12.51 -24.62
CA THR A 149 4.13 -13.29 -23.42
C THR A 149 3.72 -12.38 -22.27
N LEU A 150 4.46 -11.28 -22.06
CA LEU A 150 4.12 -10.29 -21.04
C LEU A 150 2.73 -9.67 -21.27
N GLN A 151 2.36 -9.37 -22.52
CA GLN A 151 1.02 -8.88 -22.86
C GLN A 151 -0.08 -9.89 -22.55
N GLN A 152 0.17 -11.18 -22.81
CA GLN A 152 -0.80 -12.24 -22.49
C GLN A 152 -1.07 -12.33 -20.99
N VAL A 153 -0.06 -12.12 -20.15
CA VAL A 153 -0.24 -12.20 -18.69
C VAL A 153 -0.85 -10.92 -18.14
N ILE A 154 -0.34 -9.76 -18.54
CA ILE A 154 -0.88 -8.48 -18.07
C ILE A 154 -2.38 -8.36 -18.37
N THR A 155 -2.86 -9.00 -19.46
CA THR A 155 -4.29 -9.01 -19.80
C THR A 155 -5.14 -9.94 -18.91
N SER A 156 -4.55 -10.91 -18.21
CA SER A 156 -5.26 -11.71 -17.20
C SER A 156 -5.31 -11.04 -15.82
N VAL A 157 -4.50 -10.00 -15.57
CA VAL A 157 -4.47 -9.27 -14.29
C VAL A 157 -5.73 -8.43 -14.08
N GLY A 158 -6.36 -8.63 -12.92
CA GLY A 158 -7.53 -7.92 -12.43
C GLY A 158 -7.21 -6.97 -11.26
N VAL A 159 -8.26 -6.45 -10.63
CA VAL A 159 -8.15 -5.48 -9.53
C VAL A 159 -7.77 -6.13 -8.19
N SER A 160 -7.94 -7.45 -8.03
CA SER A 160 -7.55 -8.18 -6.82
C SER A 160 -6.12 -8.72 -6.93
N ALA A 161 -5.39 -8.80 -5.81
CA ALA A 161 -4.07 -9.43 -5.83
C ALA A 161 -4.11 -10.95 -5.96
N SER A 162 -5.20 -11.61 -5.60
CA SER A 162 -5.38 -13.03 -5.95
C SER A 162 -5.24 -13.26 -7.45
N THR A 163 -5.62 -12.25 -8.26
CA THR A 163 -5.40 -12.28 -9.71
C THR A 163 -3.93 -12.03 -10.09
N VAL A 164 -3.18 -11.22 -9.33
CA VAL A 164 -1.74 -10.99 -9.51
C VAL A 164 -0.95 -12.26 -9.22
N VAL A 165 -1.20 -12.91 -8.09
CA VAL A 165 -0.57 -14.17 -7.72
C VAL A 165 -0.90 -15.23 -8.74
N SER A 166 -2.18 -15.42 -9.06
CA SER A 166 -2.59 -16.37 -10.10
C SER A 166 -1.90 -16.11 -11.44
N ALA A 167 -1.70 -14.85 -11.81
CA ALA A 167 -0.99 -14.47 -13.02
C ALA A 167 0.51 -14.79 -12.95
N ASN A 168 1.17 -14.50 -11.83
CA ASN A 168 2.60 -14.78 -11.62
C ASN A 168 2.87 -16.29 -11.50
N VAL A 169 2.02 -17.03 -10.79
CA VAL A 169 2.02 -18.50 -10.79
C VAL A 169 1.82 -19.03 -12.21
N GLN A 170 0.89 -18.46 -13.00
CA GLN A 170 0.69 -18.87 -14.40
C GLN A 170 1.94 -18.59 -15.27
N ILE A 171 2.64 -17.48 -15.05
CA ILE A 171 3.92 -17.21 -15.71
C ILE A 171 4.94 -18.29 -15.32
N ALA A 172 5.12 -18.52 -14.02
CA ALA A 172 6.09 -19.44 -13.46
C ALA A 172 5.86 -20.90 -13.92
N THR A 173 4.59 -21.30 -14.06
CA THR A 173 4.21 -22.69 -14.35
C THR A 173 3.88 -22.99 -15.81
N THR A 174 3.27 -22.06 -16.55
CA THR A 174 2.52 -22.38 -17.77
C THR A 174 2.99 -21.63 -19.02
N LEU A 175 3.42 -20.36 -18.90
CA LEU A 175 3.72 -19.50 -20.06
C LEU A 175 5.17 -19.61 -20.55
N ASN A 176 5.68 -20.84 -20.58
CA ASN A 176 6.83 -21.23 -21.39
C ASN A 176 8.21 -20.78 -20.91
N ASN A 177 8.39 -20.44 -19.62
CA ASN A 177 9.74 -20.32 -19.05
C ASN A 177 10.19 -21.62 -18.35
N THR A 178 10.02 -22.75 -19.02
CA THR A 178 10.62 -24.04 -18.61
C THR A 178 12.16 -24.04 -18.68
N ALA A 179 12.78 -22.88 -18.93
CA ALA A 179 14.22 -22.68 -18.81
C ALA A 179 14.61 -22.18 -17.40
N VAL A 180 13.66 -21.61 -16.65
CA VAL A 180 13.84 -21.22 -15.24
C VAL A 180 13.72 -22.44 -14.35
N PHE A 181 12.68 -23.27 -14.47
CA PHE A 181 12.56 -24.50 -13.67
C PHE A 181 12.97 -25.76 -14.45
N ASN A 182 13.22 -26.86 -13.75
CA ASN A 182 13.42 -28.15 -14.42
C ASN A 182 12.13 -28.59 -15.13
N PRO A 183 12.15 -28.92 -16.44
CA PRO A 183 10.96 -29.42 -17.13
C PRO A 183 10.58 -30.86 -16.72
N THR A 184 11.47 -31.59 -16.06
CA THR A 184 11.22 -32.97 -15.64
C THR A 184 10.76 -33.00 -14.20
N VAL A 185 9.51 -33.40 -13.98
CA VAL A 185 8.94 -33.56 -12.64
C VAL A 185 9.40 -34.88 -12.01
N ALA A 186 9.98 -34.79 -10.82
CA ALA A 186 10.23 -35.92 -9.93
C ALA A 186 9.00 -36.13 -9.02
N THR A 187 8.13 -37.06 -9.39
CA THR A 187 6.98 -37.44 -8.56
C THR A 187 7.40 -38.44 -7.49
N LEU A 188 7.14 -38.11 -6.22
CA LEU A 188 7.41 -38.95 -5.05
C LEU A 188 6.29 -39.98 -4.85
N THR A 189 6.26 -40.64 -3.70
CA THR A 189 5.27 -41.68 -3.39
C THR A 189 4.03 -41.07 -2.70
N ALA A 190 3.06 -41.92 -2.34
CA ALA A 190 1.85 -41.48 -1.64
C ALA A 190 1.99 -41.57 -0.10
N GLY A 191 3.21 -41.59 0.42
CA GLY A 191 3.47 -41.55 1.85
C GLY A 191 4.65 -40.63 2.13
N ASN A 192 4.97 -40.43 3.41
CA ASN A 192 5.98 -39.48 3.84
C ASN A 192 7.35 -39.71 3.18
N ASP A 193 7.76 -38.74 2.39
CA ASP A 193 8.98 -38.76 1.61
C ASP A 193 9.98 -37.69 2.06
N THR A 194 11.23 -37.87 1.61
CA THR A 194 12.26 -36.85 1.76
C THR A 194 12.90 -36.64 0.41
N TYR A 195 12.86 -35.41 -0.07
CA TYR A 195 13.46 -34.98 -1.31
C TYR A 195 14.57 -33.96 -1.03
N VAL A 196 15.73 -34.17 -1.65
CA VAL A 196 16.82 -33.20 -1.68
C VAL A 196 17.20 -33.03 -3.14
N GLY A 197 17.09 -31.81 -3.62
CA GLY A 197 17.44 -31.38 -4.95
C GLY A 197 18.94 -31.38 -5.20
N THR A 198 19.32 -30.70 -6.26
CA THR A 198 20.67 -30.58 -6.75
C THR A 198 21.14 -29.14 -6.59
N ASN A 199 22.24 -28.75 -7.25
CA ASN A 199 22.67 -27.36 -7.28
C ASN A 199 22.21 -26.64 -8.57
N GLY A 200 21.23 -27.21 -9.27
CA GLY A 200 20.59 -26.58 -10.40
C GLY A 200 19.11 -26.84 -10.33
N ASN A 201 18.38 -26.18 -11.22
CA ASN A 201 16.92 -26.15 -11.20
C ASN A 201 16.32 -27.56 -11.11
N ASP A 202 15.44 -27.73 -10.13
CA ASP A 202 14.73 -28.95 -9.81
C ASP A 202 13.21 -28.75 -9.90
N ASN A 203 12.49 -29.87 -10.03
CA ASN A 203 11.03 -29.88 -10.10
C ASN A 203 10.52 -31.16 -9.48
N ALA A 204 9.84 -31.07 -8.35
CA ALA A 204 9.41 -32.22 -7.57
C ALA A 204 7.97 -32.06 -7.07
N ASP A 205 7.27 -33.19 -6.97
CA ASP A 205 5.88 -33.31 -6.54
C ASP A 205 5.80 -34.41 -5.47
N GLY A 206 5.52 -34.01 -4.22
CA GLY A 206 5.38 -34.87 -3.04
C GLY A 206 4.14 -35.76 -3.08
N SER A 207 3.14 -35.37 -3.86
CA SER A 207 1.87 -36.06 -4.03
C SER A 207 1.03 -36.13 -2.75
N SER A 208 1.28 -37.09 -1.87
CA SER A 208 0.53 -37.16 -0.62
C SER A 208 1.39 -37.78 0.47
N GLY A 209 1.27 -37.30 1.69
CA GLY A 209 2.17 -37.68 2.77
C GLY A 209 2.45 -36.47 3.64
N THR A 210 3.36 -36.63 4.59
CA THR A 210 4.04 -35.47 5.19
C THR A 210 5.45 -35.53 4.65
N ASP A 211 5.73 -34.65 3.70
CA ASP A 211 6.92 -34.65 2.89
C ASP A 211 7.88 -33.54 3.33
N ALA A 212 9.17 -33.84 3.28
CA ALA A 212 10.23 -32.87 3.51
C ALA A 212 11.03 -32.68 2.23
N MET A 213 10.93 -31.52 1.60
CA MET A 213 11.52 -31.23 0.30
C MET A 213 12.46 -30.03 0.39
N ASP A 214 13.69 -30.20 -0.09
CA ASP A 214 14.73 -29.17 -0.13
C ASP A 214 15.21 -29.01 -1.58
N GLY A 215 15.03 -27.84 -2.18
CA GLY A 215 15.44 -27.52 -3.55
C GLY A 215 16.95 -27.32 -3.69
N SER A 216 17.57 -26.79 -2.62
CA SER A 216 19.00 -26.49 -2.49
C SER A 216 19.47 -25.24 -3.24
N ASP A 217 20.27 -25.35 -4.30
CA ASP A 217 20.64 -24.17 -5.11
C ASP A 217 20.01 -24.36 -6.48
N GLY A 218 19.47 -23.30 -7.09
CA GLY A 218 18.79 -23.41 -8.38
C GLY A 218 17.47 -22.67 -8.33
N ASN A 219 16.81 -22.58 -9.49
CA ASN A 219 15.44 -22.10 -9.52
C ASN A 219 14.54 -23.33 -9.45
N ASP A 220 13.94 -23.59 -8.29
CA ASP A 220 13.31 -24.85 -7.98
C ASP A 220 11.79 -24.73 -7.93
N ARG A 221 11.12 -25.79 -8.38
CA ARG A 221 9.67 -25.94 -8.24
C ARG A 221 9.38 -27.11 -7.31
N LEU A 222 8.81 -26.83 -6.14
CA LEU A 222 8.43 -27.86 -5.17
C LEU A 222 6.92 -27.80 -4.93
N VAL A 223 6.25 -28.96 -5.03
CA VAL A 223 4.83 -29.12 -4.72
C VAL A 223 4.70 -30.18 -3.63
N GLY A 224 4.12 -29.84 -2.47
CA GLY A 224 3.88 -30.78 -1.37
C GLY A 224 2.77 -31.77 -1.71
N GLY A 225 1.58 -31.24 -2.00
CA GLY A 225 0.41 -32.02 -2.36
C GLY A 225 -0.55 -32.16 -1.19
N VAL A 226 -0.84 -33.38 -0.74
CA VAL A 226 -1.79 -33.62 0.36
C VAL A 226 -1.07 -34.09 1.62
N GLY A 227 -1.26 -33.36 2.71
CA GLY A 227 -0.76 -33.61 4.05
C GLY A 227 0.11 -32.44 4.49
N ASN A 228 0.70 -32.54 5.67
CA ASN A 228 1.44 -31.41 6.26
C ASN A 228 2.90 -31.49 5.79
N ASP A 229 3.29 -30.65 4.87
CA ASP A 229 4.56 -30.71 4.16
C ASP A 229 5.52 -29.60 4.63
N THR A 230 6.82 -29.80 4.35
CA THR A 230 7.85 -28.79 4.57
C THR A 230 8.67 -28.62 3.29
N LEU A 231 8.59 -27.43 2.70
CA LEU A 231 9.23 -27.07 1.45
C LEU A 231 10.28 -25.98 1.71
N LEU A 232 11.53 -26.27 1.38
CA LEU A 232 12.64 -25.32 1.43
C LEU A 232 13.10 -25.06 -0.01
N GLY A 233 12.96 -23.83 -0.50
CA GLY A 233 13.41 -23.43 -1.85
C GLY A 233 14.93 -23.46 -1.93
N GLY A 234 15.57 -22.60 -1.14
CA GLY A 234 17.01 -22.61 -0.94
C GLY A 234 17.67 -21.34 -1.46
N LYS A 235 18.41 -21.41 -2.56
CA LYS A 235 18.90 -20.21 -3.26
C LYS A 235 18.47 -20.20 -4.71
N GLY A 236 18.02 -19.06 -5.18
CA GLY A 236 17.52 -18.87 -6.54
C GLY A 236 16.08 -18.39 -6.52
N LEU A 237 15.46 -18.37 -7.70
CA LEU A 237 14.04 -18.05 -7.84
C LEU A 237 13.23 -19.34 -7.68
N ASP A 238 12.55 -19.47 -6.55
CA ASP A 238 11.81 -20.68 -6.20
C ASP A 238 10.29 -20.49 -6.29
N LEU A 239 9.60 -21.58 -6.64
CA LEU A 239 8.15 -21.71 -6.62
C LEU A 239 7.77 -22.85 -5.68
N LEU A 240 7.16 -22.51 -4.54
CA LEU A 240 6.74 -23.46 -3.52
C LEU A 240 5.21 -23.49 -3.44
N ILE A 241 4.63 -24.69 -3.50
CA ILE A 241 3.18 -24.91 -3.40
C ILE A 241 2.93 -25.98 -2.35
N GLY A 242 2.33 -25.63 -1.21
CA GLY A 242 2.00 -26.54 -0.11
C GLY A 242 0.94 -27.55 -0.54
N GLY A 243 -0.27 -27.08 -0.77
CA GLY A 243 -1.39 -27.88 -1.26
C GLY A 243 -2.50 -27.97 -0.23
N SER A 244 -2.77 -29.14 0.33
CA SER A 244 -3.76 -29.30 1.40
C SER A 244 -3.08 -29.87 2.64
N GLY A 245 -3.26 -29.26 3.79
CA GLY A 245 -2.61 -29.63 5.04
C GLY A 245 -1.97 -28.40 5.68
N ASP A 246 -1.48 -28.53 6.92
CA ASP A 246 -0.78 -27.42 7.54
C ASP A 246 0.70 -27.45 7.09
N ASP A 247 1.05 -26.61 6.13
CA ASP A 247 2.32 -26.62 5.42
C ASP A 247 3.31 -25.59 5.94
N ARG A 248 4.61 -25.86 5.75
CA ARG A 248 5.69 -24.91 6.01
C ARG A 248 6.47 -24.65 4.73
N LEU A 249 6.43 -23.43 4.24
CA LEU A 249 7.15 -23.00 3.03
C LEU A 249 8.21 -21.95 3.41
N GLU A 250 9.44 -22.13 2.94
CA GLU A 250 10.55 -21.21 3.18
C GLU A 250 11.36 -21.05 1.89
N ALA A 251 11.29 -19.87 1.27
CA ALA A 251 11.85 -19.63 -0.05
C ALA A 251 13.37 -19.47 -0.05
N GLY A 252 13.91 -18.60 0.82
CA GLY A 252 15.33 -18.24 0.80
C GLY A 252 16.14 -18.63 2.03
N SER A 253 17.45 -18.84 1.83
CA SER A 253 18.41 -19.05 2.92
C SER A 253 18.97 -17.76 3.52
N TYR A 254 19.27 -17.79 4.83
CA TYR A 254 19.88 -16.68 5.59
C TYR A 254 21.13 -16.11 4.88
N GLY A 255 21.19 -14.78 4.72
CA GLY A 255 22.28 -14.10 4.03
C GLY A 255 23.67 -14.53 4.53
N ASN A 256 24.61 -14.72 3.61
CA ASN A 256 25.99 -15.05 3.96
C ASN A 256 26.74 -13.77 4.31
N TYR A 257 27.02 -13.54 5.59
CA TYR A 257 27.82 -12.39 6.04
C TYR A 257 29.30 -12.74 6.10
N THR A 258 30.12 -11.95 5.41
CA THR A 258 31.57 -11.97 5.55
C THR A 258 32.06 -10.65 6.11
N GLY A 259 32.85 -10.70 7.19
CA GLY A 259 33.43 -9.52 7.84
C GLY A 259 34.92 -9.39 7.53
N GLY A 260 35.37 -8.19 7.15
CA GLY A 260 36.76 -7.92 6.80
C GLY A 260 37.19 -6.50 7.17
N TRP A 261 38.49 -6.32 7.43
CA TRP A 261 39.05 -4.99 7.65
C TRP A 261 39.30 -4.29 6.31
N ASN A 262 38.64 -3.15 6.07
CA ASN A 262 38.98 -2.21 5.02
C ASN A 262 39.68 -0.99 5.64
N GLY A 263 41.01 -1.03 5.69
CA GLY A 263 41.81 -0.06 6.43
C GLY A 263 41.57 -0.17 7.95
N SER A 264 41.18 0.93 8.59
CA SER A 264 40.86 0.95 10.03
C SER A 264 39.39 0.66 10.34
N THR A 265 38.58 0.35 9.32
CA THR A 265 37.14 0.11 9.45
C THR A 265 36.85 -1.37 9.25
N TYR A 266 36.14 -2.00 10.19
CA TYR A 266 35.61 -3.35 9.97
C TYR A 266 34.33 -3.25 9.15
N VAL A 267 34.31 -3.89 7.98
CA VAL A 267 33.20 -3.87 7.02
C VAL A 267 32.60 -5.27 6.95
N TYR A 268 31.28 -5.35 7.06
CA TYR A 268 30.52 -6.56 6.73
C TYR A 268 30.02 -6.44 5.29
N THR A 269 30.21 -7.49 4.50
CA THR A 269 29.59 -7.68 3.19
C THR A 269 28.66 -8.88 3.27
N GLY A 270 27.36 -8.63 3.18
CA GLY A 270 26.34 -9.67 2.99
C GLY A 270 26.15 -9.92 1.49
N THR A 271 26.16 -11.18 1.08
CA THR A 271 25.47 -11.58 -0.15
C THR A 271 24.09 -12.07 0.27
N PHE A 272 23.09 -11.33 -0.16
CA PHE A 272 21.69 -11.69 -0.02
C PHE A 272 21.28 -12.47 -1.26
N ASP A 273 20.47 -13.51 -1.07
CA ASP A 273 19.60 -13.89 -2.17
C ASP A 273 18.60 -12.74 -2.35
N ALA A 274 18.32 -12.39 -3.58
CA ALA A 274 17.55 -11.18 -3.92
C ALA A 274 16.57 -11.48 -5.03
N HIS A 275 16.30 -12.76 -5.26
CA HIS A 275 15.29 -13.17 -6.22
C HIS A 275 13.91 -12.81 -5.66
N SER A 276 12.88 -13.09 -6.42
CA SER A 276 11.50 -12.87 -6.00
C SER A 276 10.82 -14.21 -6.07
N GLU A 277 10.42 -14.70 -4.92
CA GLU A 277 9.92 -16.03 -4.74
C GLU A 277 8.39 -16.05 -4.83
N VAL A 278 7.83 -17.22 -5.13
CA VAL A 278 6.37 -17.42 -5.18
C VAL A 278 6.00 -18.56 -4.27
N LEU A 279 5.28 -18.25 -3.19
CA LEU A 279 4.83 -19.19 -2.18
C LEU A 279 3.29 -19.23 -2.17
N GLN A 280 2.75 -20.44 -2.26
CA GLN A 280 1.32 -20.70 -2.13
C GLN A 280 1.09 -21.77 -1.06
N GLY A 281 0.47 -21.41 0.07
CA GLY A 281 0.13 -22.34 1.16
C GLY A 281 -0.90 -23.36 0.70
N GLY A 282 -2.13 -22.90 0.46
CA GLY A 282 -3.23 -23.72 -0.03
C GLY A 282 -4.33 -23.85 1.00
N ASP A 283 -4.86 -25.07 1.21
CA ASP A 283 -5.84 -25.31 2.28
C ASP A 283 -5.10 -25.76 3.55
N GLY A 284 -5.36 -25.15 4.71
CA GLY A 284 -4.74 -25.53 5.98
C GLY A 284 -4.11 -24.34 6.68
N ALA A 285 -3.66 -24.51 7.93
CA ALA A 285 -3.01 -23.42 8.65
C ALA A 285 -1.50 -23.40 8.33
N ASP A 286 -1.13 -22.58 7.36
CA ASP A 286 0.18 -22.60 6.74
C ASP A 286 1.15 -21.62 7.40
N THR A 287 2.44 -21.85 7.17
CA THR A 287 3.49 -20.90 7.55
C THR A 287 4.40 -20.62 6.37
N LEU A 288 4.41 -19.38 5.90
CA LEU A 288 5.17 -18.93 4.74
C LEU A 288 6.27 -17.94 5.16
N TYR A 289 7.48 -18.16 4.66
CA TYR A 289 8.61 -17.23 4.78
C TYR A 289 9.13 -16.89 3.37
N GLY A 290 8.92 -15.66 2.92
CA GLY A 290 9.39 -15.17 1.62
C GLY A 290 10.91 -15.10 1.61
N GLY A 291 11.47 -14.40 2.58
CA GLY A 291 12.89 -14.49 2.90
C GLY A 291 13.62 -13.18 2.66
N TYR A 292 14.36 -13.09 1.56
CA TYR A 292 14.93 -11.83 1.08
C TYR A 292 14.53 -11.71 -0.38
N GLY A 293 13.67 -10.77 -0.71
CA GLY A 293 13.14 -10.70 -2.06
C GLY A 293 11.97 -9.74 -2.13
N SER A 294 11.49 -9.49 -3.35
CA SER A 294 10.17 -8.88 -3.51
C SER A 294 9.20 -10.00 -3.82
N ASP A 295 8.77 -10.66 -2.75
CA ASP A 295 8.17 -11.96 -2.79
C ASP A 295 6.67 -11.89 -3.02
N ILE A 296 6.11 -13.00 -3.49
CA ILE A 296 4.68 -13.17 -3.69
C ILE A 296 4.23 -14.32 -2.80
N LEU A 297 3.41 -13.99 -1.81
CA LEU A 297 2.94 -14.93 -0.79
C LEU A 297 1.42 -14.99 -0.81
N ASP A 298 0.87 -16.20 -0.80
CA ASP A 298 -0.57 -16.47 -0.77
C ASP A 298 -0.82 -17.59 0.24
N GLY A 299 -1.39 -17.27 1.40
CA GLY A 299 -1.72 -18.23 2.45
C GLY A 299 -2.75 -19.24 1.98
N GLY A 300 -3.85 -18.74 1.42
CA GLY A 300 -4.87 -19.55 0.78
C GLY A 300 -6.11 -19.63 1.66
N GLY A 301 -6.35 -20.75 2.34
CA GLY A 301 -7.47 -20.88 3.26
C GLY A 301 -7.05 -21.57 4.53
N GLY A 302 -7.21 -20.93 5.68
CA GLY A 302 -6.76 -21.46 6.94
C GLY A 302 -6.61 -20.39 8.00
N ALA A 303 -5.54 -20.47 8.77
CA ALA A 303 -5.19 -19.40 9.70
C ALA A 303 -3.67 -19.33 9.62
N ASP A 304 -3.20 -18.48 8.74
CA ASP A 304 -1.87 -18.57 8.18
C ASP A 304 -0.91 -17.61 8.87
N ASN A 305 0.34 -18.02 8.95
CA ASN A 305 1.44 -17.20 9.44
C ASN A 305 2.33 -16.81 8.28
N ILE A 306 2.22 -15.57 7.83
CA ILE A 306 2.93 -15.10 6.64
C ILE A 306 3.96 -14.04 7.02
N TYR A 307 5.21 -14.29 6.62
CA TYR A 307 6.33 -13.39 6.80
C TYR A 307 6.90 -13.09 5.42
N GLY A 308 6.72 -11.85 4.94
CA GLY A 308 7.34 -11.38 3.70
C GLY A 308 8.86 -11.49 3.83
N ASP A 309 9.43 -10.72 4.76
CA ASP A 309 10.87 -10.75 5.02
C ASP A 309 11.32 -11.39 6.33
N TYR A 310 12.58 -11.85 6.33
CA TYR A 310 13.31 -12.10 7.56
C TYR A 310 13.71 -10.82 8.30
N SER A 311 13.66 -10.87 9.64
CA SER A 311 14.00 -9.78 10.56
C SER A 311 15.17 -8.86 10.14
N ALA A 312 14.85 -7.57 10.04
CA ALA A 312 15.65 -6.33 9.88
C ALA A 312 17.07 -6.27 10.47
N ASN A 313 17.41 -7.13 11.45
CA ASN A 313 18.72 -7.11 12.11
C ASN A 313 19.87 -7.18 11.09
N TYR A 314 19.65 -7.90 9.99
CA TYR A 314 20.63 -8.05 8.94
C TYR A 314 20.43 -7.13 7.72
N ALA A 315 19.21 -6.61 7.53
CA ALA A 315 18.95 -5.56 6.55
C ALA A 315 19.77 -4.29 6.84
N SER A 316 20.21 -4.05 8.08
CA SER A 316 21.10 -2.94 8.44
C SER A 316 22.41 -2.87 7.61
N TYR A 317 22.81 -3.97 6.97
CA TYR A 317 23.98 -4.06 6.08
C TYR A 317 23.66 -3.91 4.59
N ALA A 318 22.38 -3.97 4.21
CA ALA A 318 21.94 -3.70 2.84
C ALA A 318 22.00 -2.19 2.55
N THR A 319 22.46 -1.82 1.36
CA THR A 319 22.41 -0.43 0.90
C THR A 319 20.95 0.03 0.75
N ALA A 320 20.68 1.33 0.83
CA ALA A 320 19.33 1.86 0.64
C ALA A 320 18.70 1.41 -0.70
N ASP A 321 19.50 1.30 -1.77
CA ASP A 321 19.03 0.82 -3.08
C ASP A 321 18.69 -0.68 -3.06
N GLN A 322 19.42 -1.51 -2.30
CA GLN A 322 19.10 -2.93 -2.13
C GLN A 322 17.83 -3.10 -1.30
N LYS A 323 17.70 -2.35 -0.20
CA LYS A 323 16.48 -2.38 0.62
C LYS A 323 15.24 -2.00 -0.17
N LEU A 324 15.39 -1.04 -1.07
CA LEU A 324 14.29 -0.52 -1.88
C LEU A 324 13.87 -1.48 -3.00
N ALA A 325 14.71 -2.44 -3.37
CA ALA A 325 14.51 -3.31 -4.53
C ALA A 325 14.28 -4.79 -4.16
N MET A 326 14.38 -5.16 -2.89
CA MET A 326 14.45 -6.56 -2.46
C MET A 326 13.57 -6.88 -1.26
N PHE A 327 12.62 -6.02 -0.87
CA PHE A 327 11.79 -6.14 0.35
C PHE A 327 10.37 -5.63 0.11
N ASN A 328 9.90 -5.63 -1.15
CA ASN A 328 8.57 -5.08 -1.45
C ASN A 328 7.67 -6.25 -1.79
N ASP A 329 6.98 -6.78 -0.79
CA ASP A 329 6.24 -8.02 -0.94
C ASP A 329 4.80 -7.78 -1.40
N THR A 330 4.25 -8.78 -2.10
CA THR A 330 2.81 -8.88 -2.36
C THR A 330 2.27 -10.05 -1.57
N ILE A 331 1.49 -9.77 -0.54
CA ILE A 331 1.01 -10.77 0.41
C ILE A 331 -0.51 -10.84 0.37
N LEU A 332 -1.03 -12.07 0.26
CA LEU A 332 -2.42 -12.40 0.54
C LEU A 332 -2.50 -13.35 1.73
N GLY A 333 -3.30 -12.98 2.73
CA GLY A 333 -3.68 -13.90 3.80
C GLY A 333 -4.55 -15.01 3.23
N GLY A 334 -5.75 -14.64 2.78
CA GLY A 334 -6.70 -15.56 2.19
C GLY A 334 -7.93 -15.69 3.07
N ASP A 335 -8.54 -16.87 3.11
CA ASP A 335 -9.65 -17.14 4.02
C ASP A 335 -9.13 -17.48 5.43
N GLY A 336 -9.78 -16.94 6.45
CA GLY A 336 -9.59 -17.27 7.86
C GLY A 336 -8.68 -16.29 8.60
N ALA A 337 -8.24 -16.63 9.81
CA ALA A 337 -7.68 -15.63 10.73
C ALA A 337 -6.16 -15.60 10.65
N ASP A 338 -5.64 -14.69 9.84
CA ASP A 338 -4.24 -14.68 9.43
C ASP A 338 -3.37 -13.75 10.27
N THR A 339 -2.09 -14.09 10.37
CA THR A 339 -1.06 -13.25 10.98
C THR A 339 0.01 -12.93 9.94
N ILE A 340 0.04 -11.67 9.52
CA ILE A 340 0.85 -11.19 8.41
C ILE A 340 1.86 -10.13 8.87
N TYR A 341 3.11 -10.34 8.50
CA TYR A 341 4.19 -9.38 8.69
C TYR A 341 4.86 -9.10 7.35
N GLY A 342 4.71 -7.88 6.83
CA GLY A 342 5.40 -7.44 5.60
C GLY A 342 6.92 -7.41 5.80
N GLY A 343 7.38 -6.68 6.81
CA GLY A 343 8.78 -6.73 7.25
C GLY A 343 9.56 -5.46 6.91
N GLU A 344 10.46 -5.49 5.94
CA GLU A 344 11.16 -4.29 5.46
C GLU A 344 10.49 -3.78 4.18
N GLY A 345 10.95 -2.67 3.62
CA GLY A 345 10.45 -2.18 2.32
C GLY A 345 8.99 -1.72 2.30
N VAL A 346 8.42 -1.68 1.09
CA VAL A 346 7.08 -1.16 0.79
C VAL A 346 6.18 -2.29 0.32
N ASP A 347 5.39 -2.80 1.25
CA ASP A 347 4.56 -3.99 1.03
C ASP A 347 3.18 -3.66 0.50
N TRP A 348 2.60 -4.62 -0.20
CA TRP A 348 1.20 -4.67 -0.56
C TRP A 348 0.58 -5.88 0.14
N ILE A 349 -0.36 -5.66 1.05
CA ILE A 349 -1.00 -6.69 1.86
C ILE A 349 -2.51 -6.64 1.68
N ASP A 350 -3.13 -7.79 1.45
CA ASP A 350 -4.58 -8.03 1.49
C ASP A 350 -4.81 -9.22 2.42
N ALA A 351 -5.32 -8.95 3.62
CA ALA A 351 -5.47 -10.00 4.63
C ALA A 351 -6.61 -10.95 4.25
N GLY A 352 -7.73 -10.43 3.76
CA GLY A 352 -8.81 -11.22 3.18
C GLY A 352 -10.00 -11.36 4.14
N PRO A 353 -10.86 -12.38 3.99
CA PRO A 353 -11.92 -12.63 4.96
C PRO A 353 -11.37 -13.33 6.19
N GLY A 354 -11.54 -12.77 7.38
CA GLY A 354 -10.78 -13.23 8.52
C GLY A 354 -11.06 -12.52 9.82
N ALA A 355 -10.08 -12.52 10.70
CA ALA A 355 -10.03 -11.63 11.85
C ALA A 355 -8.54 -11.46 12.10
N ASP A 356 -7.96 -10.59 11.30
CA ASP A 356 -6.57 -10.71 10.90
C ASP A 356 -5.67 -9.80 11.70
N ILE A 357 -4.39 -10.14 11.72
CA ILE A 357 -3.35 -9.30 12.32
C ILE A 357 -2.33 -9.03 11.25
N ALA A 358 -2.40 -7.86 10.62
CA ALA A 358 -1.46 -7.45 9.59
C ALA A 358 -0.60 -6.26 10.04
N THR A 359 0.68 -6.30 9.70
CA THR A 359 1.65 -5.24 10.02
C THR A 359 2.47 -4.88 8.78
N LEU A 360 2.39 -3.62 8.36
CA LEU A 360 3.19 -3.08 7.26
C LEU A 360 4.68 -3.02 7.61
N GLY A 361 5.53 -3.19 6.59
CA GLY A 361 6.97 -3.06 6.70
C GLY A 361 7.47 -1.62 6.84
N SER A 362 8.78 -1.43 7.03
CA SER A 362 9.35 -0.15 7.50
C SER A 362 9.27 1.04 6.52
N GLY A 363 8.97 0.79 5.24
CA GLY A 363 9.06 1.76 4.14
C GLY A 363 7.75 2.46 3.75
N GLY A 364 6.63 2.12 4.38
CA GLY A 364 5.29 2.48 3.92
C GLY A 364 4.58 1.27 3.32
N GLY A 365 3.38 1.44 2.78
CA GLY A 365 2.73 0.36 2.04
C GLY A 365 1.25 0.51 1.83
N PHE A 366 0.66 -0.53 1.25
CA PHE A 366 -0.77 -0.72 1.14
C PHE A 366 -1.20 -1.90 2.01
N LEU A 367 -2.25 -1.73 2.78
CA LEU A 367 -2.85 -2.79 3.58
C LEU A 367 -4.38 -2.73 3.45
N ASP A 368 -5.00 -3.85 3.14
CA ASP A 368 -6.44 -4.06 3.20
C ASP A 368 -6.75 -5.16 4.22
N GLY A 369 -7.59 -4.87 5.21
CA GLY A 369 -8.03 -5.84 6.22
C GLY A 369 -9.01 -6.85 5.63
N GLY A 370 -10.03 -6.36 4.91
CA GLY A 370 -10.99 -7.20 4.23
C GLY A 370 -12.28 -7.39 5.04
N GLU A 371 -12.77 -8.62 5.17
CA GLU A 371 -13.97 -8.87 5.99
C GLU A 371 -13.54 -9.38 7.36
N GLY A 372 -14.14 -8.90 8.43
CA GLY A 372 -13.89 -9.35 9.79
C GLY A 372 -13.39 -8.23 10.70
N ASN A 373 -13.01 -8.60 11.92
CA ASN A 373 -12.56 -7.61 12.91
C ASN A 373 -11.04 -7.66 12.98
N ASP A 374 -10.39 -6.74 12.28
CA ASP A 374 -8.98 -6.83 12.01
C ASP A 374 -8.14 -5.94 12.92
N ARG A 375 -6.87 -6.32 13.09
CA ARG A 375 -5.88 -5.55 13.83
C ARG A 375 -4.74 -5.17 12.90
N LEU A 376 -4.81 -3.94 12.41
CA LEU A 376 -3.94 -3.43 11.37
C LEU A 376 -2.90 -2.50 11.97
N ASN A 377 -1.62 -2.70 11.63
CA ASN A 377 -0.55 -1.86 12.13
C ASN A 377 0.18 -1.11 11.01
N THR A 378 0.23 0.23 11.17
CA THR A 378 0.95 1.17 10.32
C THR A 378 2.46 1.07 10.51
N SER A 379 3.20 1.64 9.57
CA SER A 379 4.65 1.73 9.55
C SER A 379 5.17 3.13 9.92
N ASN A 380 6.41 3.43 9.54
CA ASN A 380 6.97 4.78 9.60
C ASN A 380 6.88 5.54 8.27
N GLY A 381 6.65 4.84 7.16
CA GLY A 381 6.53 5.42 5.82
C GLY A 381 5.12 5.94 5.55
N ASP A 382 4.86 6.37 4.32
CA ASP A 382 3.53 6.81 3.91
C ASP A 382 2.64 5.57 3.69
N ASP A 383 1.64 5.37 4.55
CA ASP A 383 0.78 4.19 4.51
C ASP A 383 -0.59 4.48 3.88
N ARG A 384 -1.15 3.48 3.19
CA ARG A 384 -2.55 3.47 2.76
C ARG A 384 -3.24 2.24 3.32
N ILE A 385 -4.23 2.43 4.17
CA ILE A 385 -4.88 1.35 4.92
C ILE A 385 -6.39 1.39 4.68
N PHE A 386 -6.96 0.22 4.41
CA PHE A 386 -8.39 -0.05 4.44
C PHE A 386 -8.67 -1.03 5.58
N GLY A 387 -9.61 -0.69 6.47
CA GLY A 387 -10.12 -1.63 7.47
C GLY A 387 -10.95 -2.70 6.78
N GLY A 388 -12.04 -2.26 6.16
CA GLY A 388 -12.92 -3.13 5.37
C GLY A 388 -14.28 -3.23 6.03
N ALA A 389 -14.75 -4.45 6.29
CA ALA A 389 -16.04 -4.67 6.92
C ALA A 389 -15.89 -5.43 8.24
N GLY A 390 -16.27 -4.83 9.36
CA GLY A 390 -16.19 -5.38 10.70
C GLY A 390 -15.63 -4.34 11.66
N ASP A 391 -15.54 -4.65 12.96
CA ASP A 391 -15.03 -3.68 13.93
C ASP A 391 -13.49 -3.73 13.99
N ASP A 392 -12.83 -2.82 13.29
CA ASP A 392 -11.39 -2.84 13.08
C ASP A 392 -10.60 -2.01 14.09
N THR A 393 -9.35 -2.40 14.33
CA THR A 393 -8.40 -1.66 15.15
C THR A 393 -7.15 -1.32 14.37
N ILE A 394 -6.96 -0.04 14.09
CA ILE A 394 -5.82 0.47 13.32
C ILE A 394 -4.89 1.27 14.25
N GLY A 395 -3.60 0.93 14.27
CA GLY A 395 -2.64 1.66 15.10
C GLY A 395 -1.21 1.55 14.60
N SER A 396 -0.25 2.19 15.26
CA SER A 396 1.17 2.10 14.86
C SER A 396 1.91 1.00 15.62
N TYR A 397 2.75 0.20 14.94
CA TYR A 397 3.57 -0.82 15.59
C TYR A 397 4.91 -0.26 16.13
N GLY A 398 5.17 -0.46 17.43
CA GLY A 398 6.46 -0.19 18.06
C GLY A 398 6.74 1.30 18.35
N TYR A 399 7.77 1.57 19.16
CA TYR A 399 8.22 2.92 19.56
C TYR A 399 8.89 3.72 18.42
N GLY A 400 8.54 3.40 17.17
CA GLY A 400 9.06 4.00 15.94
C GLY A 400 8.21 5.19 15.52
N SER A 401 8.90 6.20 15.03
CA SER A 401 8.37 7.47 14.59
C SER A 401 7.44 7.32 13.38
N ASN A 402 6.12 7.22 13.58
CA ASN A 402 5.17 7.33 12.46
C ASN A 402 5.23 8.75 11.86
N GLY A 403 6.12 8.90 10.88
CA GLY A 403 6.53 10.18 10.30
C GLY A 403 5.99 10.38 8.89
N GLY A 404 5.42 9.34 8.29
CA GLY A 404 4.75 9.37 7.01
C GLY A 404 3.46 10.18 7.03
N SER A 405 2.95 10.35 5.82
CA SER A 405 1.63 10.90 5.51
C SER A 405 0.69 9.73 5.23
N ASP A 406 -0.17 9.41 6.18
CA ASP A 406 -0.99 8.20 6.13
C ASP A 406 -2.39 8.49 5.61
N THR A 407 -2.97 7.56 4.84
CA THR A 407 -4.38 7.59 4.44
C THR A 407 -5.06 6.33 4.94
N ILE A 408 -6.06 6.50 5.82
CA ILE A 408 -6.81 5.41 6.44
C ILE A 408 -8.30 5.59 6.11
N ASP A 409 -8.92 4.50 5.69
CA ASP A 409 -10.36 4.39 5.47
C ASP A 409 -10.82 3.15 6.25
N CYS A 410 -11.62 3.32 7.31
CA CYS A 410 -11.91 2.21 8.21
C CYS A 410 -13.02 1.31 7.64
N GLY A 411 -14.06 1.89 7.04
CA GLY A 411 -15.03 1.16 6.23
C GLY A 411 -16.36 0.95 6.94
N ASP A 412 -16.88 -0.28 6.95
CA ASP A 412 -18.13 -0.62 7.63
C ASP A 412 -17.81 -1.24 9.00
N GLY A 413 -18.33 -0.71 10.11
CA GLY A 413 -18.07 -1.25 11.44
C GLY A 413 -17.93 -0.16 12.50
N ASN A 414 -17.68 -0.55 13.75
CA ASN A 414 -17.32 0.41 14.80
C ASN A 414 -15.80 0.37 14.99
N ASP A 415 -15.11 1.24 14.28
CA ASP A 415 -13.67 1.15 14.12
C ASP A 415 -12.92 1.98 15.15
N SER A 416 -11.66 1.62 15.38
CA SER A 416 -10.79 2.31 16.34
C SER A 416 -9.43 2.61 15.74
N VAL A 417 -9.15 3.88 15.47
CA VAL A 417 -7.85 4.37 15.00
C VAL A 417 -7.09 5.04 16.15
N THR A 418 -5.88 4.56 16.44
CA THR A 418 -4.97 5.19 17.40
C THR A 418 -3.54 5.26 16.85
N LEU A 419 -3.13 6.44 16.39
CA LEU A 419 -1.78 6.67 15.87
C LEU A 419 -0.89 7.42 16.86
N TYR A 420 0.30 6.87 17.12
CA TYR A 420 1.29 7.47 18.02
C TYR A 420 2.48 8.03 17.22
N LYS A 421 2.52 9.35 17.00
CA LYS A 421 3.68 9.99 16.36
C LYS A 421 4.75 10.37 17.37
N TYR A 422 5.92 9.71 17.27
CA TYR A 422 7.14 10.06 18.02
C TYR A 422 8.20 10.76 17.16
N SER A 423 7.95 10.95 15.86
CA SER A 423 8.86 11.61 14.92
C SER A 423 9.09 13.09 15.26
N THR A 424 10.17 13.68 14.72
CA THR A 424 10.41 15.14 14.68
C THR A 424 9.96 15.79 13.37
N THR A 425 9.60 14.98 12.37
CA THR A 425 9.04 15.36 11.07
C THR A 425 7.73 14.59 10.92
N GLY A 426 6.58 15.25 10.96
CA GLY A 426 5.31 14.57 10.71
C GLY A 426 4.84 14.82 9.28
N GLY A 427 4.33 13.77 8.66
CA GLY A 427 3.51 13.86 7.47
C GLY A 427 2.07 14.25 7.80
N ASP A 428 1.33 14.52 6.74
CA ASP A 428 -0.09 14.88 6.79
C ASP A 428 -0.94 13.61 6.78
N ASP A 429 -1.87 13.46 7.72
CA ASP A 429 -2.68 12.25 7.84
C ASP A 429 -4.14 12.50 7.46
N SER A 430 -4.75 11.51 6.83
CA SER A 430 -6.17 11.46 6.51
C SER A 430 -6.80 10.21 7.09
N VAL A 431 -7.92 10.36 7.81
CA VAL A 431 -8.71 9.24 8.33
C VAL A 431 -10.18 9.46 7.99
N VAL A 432 -10.83 8.44 7.46
CA VAL A 432 -12.29 8.33 7.32
C VAL A 432 -12.74 7.16 8.17
N GLY A 433 -13.70 7.36 9.08
CA GLY A 433 -14.32 6.30 9.86
C GLY A 433 -15.16 5.41 8.95
N GLY A 434 -16.27 5.93 8.45
CA GLY A 434 -17.10 5.24 7.46
C GLY A 434 -18.50 5.02 8.00
N ASN A 435 -19.02 3.79 7.97
CA ASN A 435 -20.32 3.46 8.53
C ASN A 435 -20.16 2.78 9.89
N GLY A 436 -20.79 3.32 10.94
CA GLY A 436 -20.80 2.77 12.29
C GLY A 436 -20.28 3.80 13.28
N ASN A 437 -20.08 3.40 14.53
CA ASN A 437 -19.70 4.33 15.60
C ASN A 437 -18.19 4.30 15.82
N ASP A 438 -17.48 5.20 15.18
CA ASP A 438 -16.03 5.13 15.07
C ASP A 438 -15.32 5.91 16.17
N THR A 439 -14.10 5.49 16.50
CA THR A 439 -13.21 6.18 17.46
C THR A 439 -11.89 6.51 16.80
N ILE A 440 -11.64 7.80 16.58
CA ILE A 440 -10.40 8.31 15.97
C ILE A 440 -9.62 9.09 17.03
N SER A 441 -8.42 8.64 17.39
CA SER A 441 -7.61 9.27 18.44
C SER A 441 -6.17 9.56 18.02
N PHE A 442 -5.77 10.83 18.16
CA PHE A 442 -4.42 11.33 17.91
C PHE A 442 -3.86 12.05 19.14
N ASP A 443 -2.81 11.50 19.74
CA ASP A 443 -2.23 12.04 20.98
C ASP A 443 -1.08 13.04 20.77
N LYS A 444 -0.43 13.03 19.60
CA LYS A 444 0.60 14.00 19.20
C LYS A 444 0.65 14.10 17.68
N THR A 445 0.67 15.33 17.15
CA THR A 445 0.86 15.51 15.71
C THR A 445 1.95 16.54 15.40
N LEU A 446 2.68 16.30 14.30
CA LEU A 446 3.64 17.20 13.69
C LEU A 446 3.34 17.34 12.19
N GLY A 447 2.06 17.51 11.85
CA GLY A 447 1.55 17.59 10.47
C GLY A 447 0.12 18.14 10.49
N SER A 448 -0.50 18.24 9.32
CA SER A 448 -1.94 18.51 9.23
C SER A 448 -2.75 17.21 9.26
N LEU A 449 -3.96 17.28 9.82
CA LEU A 449 -4.90 16.17 9.88
C LEU A 449 -6.15 16.49 9.07
N THR A 450 -6.67 15.49 8.38
CA THR A 450 -8.02 15.49 7.80
C THR A 450 -8.77 14.30 8.38
N LEU A 451 -9.77 14.55 9.20
CA LEU A 451 -10.53 13.50 9.89
C LEU A 451 -12.00 13.61 9.49
N ASP A 452 -12.63 12.50 9.18
CA ASP A 452 -14.07 12.39 8.89
C ASP A 452 -14.62 11.20 9.68
N GLY A 453 -15.63 11.42 10.52
CA GLY A 453 -16.27 10.32 11.26
C GLY A 453 -17.10 9.45 10.33
N GLY A 454 -17.99 10.07 9.55
CA GLY A 454 -18.77 9.39 8.52
C GLY A 454 -20.23 9.28 8.91
N ALA A 455 -20.75 8.07 9.10
CA ALA A 455 -22.14 7.83 9.45
C ALA A 455 -22.21 6.97 10.71
N GLY A 456 -22.78 7.50 11.78
CA GLY A 456 -22.90 6.85 13.08
C GLY A 456 -22.58 7.83 14.20
N ASP A 457 -22.56 7.34 15.43
CA ASP A 457 -22.26 8.16 16.60
C ASP A 457 -20.74 8.14 16.88
N ASP A 458 -20.00 9.08 16.30
CA ASP A 458 -18.54 9.02 16.25
C ASP A 458 -17.85 9.74 17.41
N THR A 459 -16.61 9.34 17.68
CA THR A 459 -15.75 9.97 18.68
C THR A 459 -14.39 10.32 18.08
N ILE A 460 -14.12 11.62 17.90
CA ILE A 460 -12.85 12.13 17.39
C ILE A 460 -12.10 12.86 18.50
N SER A 461 -10.88 12.45 18.81
CA SER A 461 -10.06 13.03 19.88
C SER A 461 -8.68 13.43 19.36
N VAL A 462 -8.35 14.72 19.42
CA VAL A 462 -7.03 15.24 19.03
C VAL A 462 -6.39 15.91 20.24
N SER A 463 -5.58 15.17 21.00
CA SER A 463 -5.22 15.52 22.39
C SER A 463 -3.81 16.09 22.60
N GLY A 464 -2.92 16.13 21.59
CA GLY A 464 -1.58 16.74 21.77
C GLY A 464 -0.84 17.23 20.52
N GLY A 465 0.20 18.05 20.76
CA GLY A 465 0.92 18.82 19.74
C GLY A 465 0.23 20.14 19.36
N SER A 466 0.88 21.02 18.61
CA SER A 466 0.21 22.16 17.95
C SER A 466 -0.32 21.67 16.60
N SER A 467 -1.48 21.01 16.62
CA SER A 467 -2.05 20.35 15.44
C SER A 467 -2.80 21.35 14.56
N ASN A 468 -2.76 21.17 13.23
CA ASN A 468 -3.76 21.77 12.34
C ASN A 468 -4.68 20.66 11.86
N ALA A 469 -5.95 20.67 12.23
CA ALA A 469 -6.88 19.61 11.81
C ALA A 469 -8.13 20.17 11.13
N THR A 470 -8.53 19.52 10.05
CA THR A 470 -9.86 19.64 9.47
C THR A 470 -10.65 18.42 9.91
N ILE A 471 -11.78 18.63 10.58
CA ILE A 471 -12.59 17.55 11.15
C ILE A 471 -14.01 17.71 10.62
N SER A 472 -14.52 16.66 10.00
CA SER A 472 -15.92 16.44 9.69
C SER A 472 -16.45 15.41 10.69
N ALA A 473 -17.57 15.70 11.34
CA ALA A 473 -18.19 14.76 12.27
C ALA A 473 -18.94 13.69 11.48
N GLY A 474 -19.91 14.10 10.67
CA GLY A 474 -20.67 13.19 9.82
C GLY A 474 -22.15 13.22 10.15
N ASP A 475 -22.84 12.12 9.88
CA ASP A 475 -24.23 11.90 10.26
C ASP A 475 -24.30 11.13 11.59
N GLY A 476 -24.88 11.70 12.66
CA GLY A 476 -25.12 10.97 13.91
C GLY A 476 -24.75 11.80 15.14
N VAL A 477 -24.77 11.19 16.33
CA VAL A 477 -24.52 11.91 17.59
C VAL A 477 -23.02 11.91 17.91
N ASP A 478 -22.32 12.94 17.47
CA ASP A 478 -20.87 12.92 17.48
C ASP A 478 -20.23 13.58 18.71
N VAL A 479 -19.01 13.17 19.02
CA VAL A 479 -18.19 13.76 20.09
C VAL A 479 -16.79 14.11 19.58
N ILE A 480 -16.52 15.41 19.44
CA ILE A 480 -15.20 15.92 19.09
C ILE A 480 -14.50 16.47 20.33
N ARG A 481 -13.34 15.93 20.68
CA ARG A 481 -12.48 16.39 21.78
C ARG A 481 -11.22 17.04 21.23
N LEU A 482 -11.04 18.32 21.54
CA LEU A 482 -9.95 19.14 21.02
C LEU A 482 -8.95 19.51 22.12
N GLY A 483 -7.69 19.21 21.86
CA GLY A 483 -6.52 19.73 22.56
C GLY A 483 -5.99 21.00 21.89
N LYS A 484 -4.66 21.20 21.96
CA LYS A 484 -3.98 22.39 21.45
C LYS A 484 -3.86 22.34 19.92
N GLY A 485 -4.13 23.46 19.25
CA GLY A 485 -4.04 23.51 17.78
C GLY A 485 -4.97 24.52 17.11
N THR A 486 -4.96 24.50 15.79
CA THR A 486 -5.91 25.23 14.94
C THR A 486 -6.83 24.24 14.23
N TYR A 487 -8.15 24.42 14.36
CA TYR A 487 -9.14 23.47 13.92
C TYR A 487 -10.15 24.11 12.96
N THR A 488 -10.43 23.42 11.86
CA THR A 488 -11.63 23.65 11.03
C THR A 488 -12.60 22.52 11.32
N ILE A 489 -13.81 22.85 11.77
CA ILE A 489 -14.82 21.87 12.15
C ILE A 489 -16.02 21.98 11.21
N ASP A 490 -16.48 20.84 10.71
CA ASP A 490 -17.73 20.69 9.99
C ASP A 490 -18.64 19.71 10.73
N LEU A 491 -19.84 20.18 11.08
CA LEU A 491 -20.91 19.40 11.71
C LEU A 491 -22.14 19.35 10.79
N THR A 492 -21.95 19.51 9.47
CA THR A 492 -23.09 19.36 8.55
C THR A 492 -23.49 17.91 8.41
N GLU A 493 -24.77 17.67 8.63
CA GLU A 493 -25.39 16.35 8.64
C GLU A 493 -26.72 16.35 7.87
N SER A 494 -27.13 15.16 7.44
CA SER A 494 -28.35 14.89 6.70
C SER A 494 -29.61 15.04 7.54
N ALA A 495 -29.52 14.75 8.84
CA ALA A 495 -30.61 14.84 9.81
C ALA A 495 -30.06 15.37 11.15
N SER A 496 -30.74 16.35 11.76
CA SER A 496 -30.19 17.01 12.95
C SER A 496 -30.01 16.07 14.15
N SER A 497 -28.78 15.94 14.63
CA SER A 497 -28.31 15.17 15.78
C SER A 497 -27.81 16.10 16.88
N LYS A 498 -27.39 15.52 18.02
CA LYS A 498 -26.86 16.28 19.17
C LYS A 498 -25.35 16.11 19.26
N ASP A 499 -24.63 16.94 18.55
CA ASP A 499 -23.17 16.85 18.56
C ASP A 499 -22.59 17.50 19.81
N THR A 500 -21.44 16.99 20.24
CA THR A 500 -20.70 17.50 21.38
C THR A 500 -19.29 17.91 20.98
N LEU A 501 -18.99 19.19 21.14
CA LEU A 501 -17.65 19.74 20.98
C LEU A 501 -17.03 20.03 22.35
N ASP A 502 -16.07 19.22 22.78
CA ASP A 502 -15.30 19.40 24.01
C ASP A 502 -13.94 20.05 23.72
N VAL A 503 -13.70 21.23 24.28
CA VAL A 503 -12.45 21.99 24.09
C VAL A 503 -11.64 21.98 25.40
N ASN A 504 -10.63 21.12 25.46
CA ASN A 504 -9.81 20.90 26.64
C ASN A 504 -8.67 21.95 26.76
N SER A 505 -8.93 22.99 27.57
CA SER A 505 -8.01 24.03 28.06
C SER A 505 -7.56 25.11 27.06
N VAL A 506 -8.16 26.30 27.19
CA VAL A 506 -7.75 27.52 26.50
C VAL A 506 -6.79 28.33 27.39
N SER A 507 -5.48 28.26 27.13
CA SER A 507 -4.45 29.05 27.82
C SER A 507 -3.95 30.18 26.91
N GLN A 508 -3.72 31.39 27.45
CA GLN A 508 -3.16 32.52 26.68
C GLN A 508 -1.78 32.22 26.04
N ASN A 509 -1.03 31.27 26.61
CA ASN A 509 0.30 30.90 26.12
C ASN A 509 0.28 29.71 25.16
N ASP A 510 -0.86 29.02 25.03
CA ASP A 510 -0.99 27.78 24.26
C ASP A 510 -2.46 27.54 23.85
N PRO A 511 -3.01 28.35 22.92
CA PRO A 511 -4.44 28.38 22.65
C PRO A 511 -4.89 27.30 21.66
N THR A 512 -6.04 26.70 21.95
CA THR A 512 -6.89 26.04 20.96
C THR A 512 -7.67 27.09 20.18
N SER A 513 -7.55 27.09 18.85
CA SER A 513 -8.22 28.02 17.94
C SER A 513 -9.15 27.25 17.00
N ILE A 514 -10.43 27.58 16.98
CA ILE A 514 -11.36 27.10 15.95
C ILE A 514 -11.46 28.21 14.89
N SER A 515 -10.81 28.01 13.75
CA SER A 515 -10.74 29.01 12.68
C SER A 515 -12.07 29.09 11.91
N LYS A 516 -12.80 27.98 11.83
CA LYS A 516 -14.11 27.86 11.17
C LYS A 516 -14.92 26.74 11.78
N ALA A 517 -16.21 26.98 12.02
CA ALA A 517 -17.20 25.98 12.39
C ALA A 517 -18.40 26.10 11.45
N ILE A 518 -18.82 24.99 10.83
CA ILE A 518 -19.95 24.88 9.91
C ILE A 518 -20.93 23.87 10.51
N GLY A 519 -22.23 23.97 10.20
CA GLY A 519 -23.24 23.00 10.65
C GLY A 519 -23.78 23.21 12.08
N PHE A 520 -22.99 23.79 12.98
CA PHE A 520 -23.35 23.93 14.41
C PHE A 520 -24.72 24.60 14.65
N ASN A 521 -25.60 23.89 15.33
CA ASN A 521 -26.95 24.27 15.73
C ASN A 521 -27.06 24.44 17.25
N VAL A 522 -27.02 25.68 17.72
CA VAL A 522 -27.11 26.04 19.16
C VAL A 522 -28.35 25.52 19.91
N ALA A 523 -29.41 25.11 19.20
CA ALA A 523 -30.62 24.57 19.82
C ALA A 523 -30.51 23.09 20.16
N VAL A 524 -29.57 22.38 19.52
CA VAL A 524 -29.42 20.93 19.64
C VAL A 524 -28.04 20.62 20.21
N ASP A 525 -26.98 21.19 19.63
CA ASP A 525 -25.59 20.85 19.91
C ASP A 525 -25.08 21.38 21.25
N ALA A 526 -24.09 20.66 21.79
CA ALA A 526 -23.44 20.98 23.04
C ALA A 526 -21.96 21.32 22.81
N ILE A 527 -21.58 22.57 23.13
CA ILE A 527 -20.16 22.89 23.33
C ILE A 527 -19.80 22.85 24.83
N ASP A 528 -18.85 22.00 25.20
CA ASP A 528 -18.21 22.03 26.52
C ASP A 528 -16.84 22.73 26.38
N VAL A 529 -16.61 23.69 27.26
CA VAL A 529 -15.33 24.41 27.30
C VAL A 529 -14.71 24.14 28.65
N GLY A 530 -13.56 23.49 28.63
CA GLY A 530 -12.75 23.26 29.82
C GLY A 530 -12.29 24.57 30.48
N ARG A 531 -11.37 24.47 31.44
CA ARG A 531 -10.92 25.62 32.24
C ARG A 531 -10.33 26.74 31.37
N PHE A 532 -10.97 27.91 31.38
CA PHE A 532 -10.43 29.18 30.88
C PHE A 532 -9.49 29.79 31.93
N ASP A 533 -8.18 29.63 31.78
CA ASP A 533 -7.18 30.30 32.64
C ASP A 533 -6.86 31.68 32.04
N LEU A 534 -7.81 32.60 32.16
CA LEU A 534 -7.49 34.02 32.15
C LEU A 534 -6.91 34.30 33.53
N TRP A 535 -5.61 34.57 33.69
CA TRP A 535 -5.15 35.59 34.64
C TRP A 535 -3.67 35.91 34.49
N ASN A 536 -3.43 37.18 34.19
CA ASN A 536 -2.52 37.99 34.98
C ASN A 536 -3.13 39.38 35.27
N THR A 537 -4.36 39.45 35.76
CA THR A 537 -4.88 40.62 36.50
C THR A 537 -6.22 40.30 37.15
N SER A 538 -6.24 40.30 38.49
CA SER A 538 -7.45 40.55 39.24
C SER A 538 -7.95 41.95 38.88
N TYR A 539 -9.11 42.02 38.22
CA TYR A 539 -10.08 43.12 38.05
C TYR A 539 -10.59 43.25 36.61
N GLY A 540 -11.86 42.92 36.42
CA GLY A 540 -12.77 43.68 35.54
C GLY A 540 -12.81 43.30 34.07
N TYR A 541 -13.97 42.79 33.66
CA TYR A 541 -14.57 42.85 32.32
C TYR A 541 -13.76 42.30 31.13
N ALA A 542 -14.31 41.25 30.51
CA ALA A 542 -13.90 40.80 29.18
C ALA A 542 -13.98 41.98 28.19
N TYR A 543 -12.83 42.42 27.68
CA TYR A 543 -12.75 43.39 26.60
C TYR A 543 -12.76 42.66 25.26
N ALA A 544 -13.78 42.97 24.45
CA ALA A 544 -13.87 42.56 23.07
C ALA A 544 -12.69 43.13 22.24
N GLY A 545 -12.15 42.33 21.32
CA GLY A 545 -11.52 42.86 20.11
C GLY A 545 -10.00 42.95 20.03
N ALA A 546 -9.22 42.16 20.77
CA ALA A 546 -7.75 42.24 20.66
C ALA A 546 -7.07 41.05 19.94
N ASN A 547 -7.78 39.98 19.59
CA ASN A 547 -7.14 38.84 18.92
C ASN A 547 -8.18 38.03 18.11
N GLU A 548 -8.04 38.02 16.78
CA GLU A 548 -9.02 37.43 15.84
C GLU A 548 -9.29 35.95 16.14
N SER A 549 -8.28 35.21 16.62
CA SER A 549 -8.38 33.78 16.97
C SER A 549 -9.34 33.46 18.11
N TYR A 550 -9.62 34.41 19.01
CA TYR A 550 -10.56 34.21 20.13
C TYR A 550 -11.98 34.65 19.79
N SER A 551 -12.18 35.36 18.68
CA SER A 551 -13.49 35.92 18.31
C SER A 551 -14.49 34.86 17.87
N THR A 552 -14.03 33.76 17.26
CA THR A 552 -14.89 32.65 16.81
C THR A 552 -15.31 31.75 17.96
N LEU A 553 -14.39 31.37 18.86
CA LEU A 553 -14.73 30.62 20.07
C LEU A 553 -15.66 31.44 20.97
N TYR A 554 -15.41 32.75 21.08
CA TYR A 554 -16.27 33.68 21.78
C TYR A 554 -17.60 33.93 21.05
N SER A 555 -17.67 33.89 19.71
CA SER A 555 -18.92 34.04 18.95
C SER A 555 -19.80 32.80 19.08
N VAL A 556 -19.23 31.60 19.01
CA VAL A 556 -19.91 30.33 19.29
C VAL A 556 -20.40 30.29 20.74
N TYR A 557 -19.55 30.69 21.69
CA TYR A 557 -19.91 30.78 23.11
C TYR A 557 -20.99 31.85 23.38
N THR A 558 -20.92 33.02 22.74
CA THR A 558 -21.94 34.07 22.89
C THR A 558 -23.25 33.74 22.19
N GLN A 559 -23.24 32.96 21.10
CA GLN A 559 -24.46 32.41 20.51
C GLN A 559 -25.17 31.43 21.45
N LYS A 560 -24.42 30.61 22.22
CA LYS A 560 -25.00 29.73 23.27
C LYS A 560 -25.59 30.52 24.45
N ILE A 561 -25.02 31.68 24.78
CA ILE A 561 -25.55 32.58 25.82
C ILE A 561 -26.75 33.42 25.32
N ALA A 562 -26.89 33.60 24.00
CA ALA A 562 -27.93 34.43 23.40
C ALA A 562 -29.23 33.70 23.03
N SER A 563 -29.32 32.38 23.23
CA SER A 563 -30.57 31.61 23.07
C SER A 563 -31.29 31.49 24.44
N PRO A 564 -32.58 31.86 24.56
CA PRO A 564 -33.30 32.01 25.84
C PRO A 564 -33.39 30.77 26.73
#